data_AF-A0A6P0Y3S6-F1
#
_entry.id   AF-A0A6P0Y3S6-F1
#
_cell.length_a   1.000
_cell.length_b   1.000
_cell.length_c   1.000
_cell.angle_alpha   90.00
_cell.angle_beta   90.00
_cell.angle_gamma   90.00
#
_symmetry.space_group_name_H-M   'P 1'
#
loop_
_entity.id
_entity.type
_entity.pdbx_description
1 polymer ?
#
loop_
_entity_poly.entity_id
_entity_poly.type
_entity_poly.pdbx_seq_one_letter_code
_entity_poly.pdbx_strand_id
1 'polypeptide(L)'
;MKFTQRLVATFSVILACLVSCGLWVLAPEYSWAQINKNNVPTPELTDQIPINPSKDSIVLYGQEKAFSEFAWQAFVSLNWPANCQGEPLQDKQIGEAPSAPRVWEFYNSPDEIFLPNAQNPRPIPPVVPPACQTGKERVQPLGLRLTEAAGVLAKASEQEIALRTDILLPSRKSLIDQSGNYVINE
;
A
#
# COMPACT_ATOMS: atom_id res chain seq x y z
N MET A 1 70.79 -7.90 22.79
CA MET A 1 69.79 -8.40 21.81
C MET A 1 68.49 -8.86 22.48
N LYS A 2 67.74 -8.00 23.17
CA LYS A 2 66.40 -8.34 23.71
C LYS A 2 65.37 -7.19 23.64
N PHE A 3 65.77 -6.01 23.13
CA PHE A 3 64.91 -4.83 23.07
C PHE A 3 64.23 -4.65 21.71
N THR A 4 64.92 -4.99 20.62
CA THR A 4 64.40 -4.92 19.25
C THR A 4 63.33 -5.96 18.94
N GLN A 5 63.34 -7.11 19.62
CA GLN A 5 62.37 -8.18 19.39
C GLN A 5 60.99 -7.90 20.04
N ARG A 6 60.94 -7.01 21.05
CA ARG A 6 59.68 -6.62 21.71
C ARG A 6 58.92 -5.53 20.94
N LEU A 7 59.62 -4.67 20.20
CA LEU A 7 59.01 -3.61 19.40
C LEU A 7 58.37 -4.14 18.09
N VAL A 8 58.96 -5.15 17.47
CA VAL A 8 58.40 -5.74 16.23
C VAL A 8 57.13 -6.56 16.54
N ALA A 9 57.09 -7.26 17.67
CA ALA A 9 55.91 -8.03 18.08
C ALA A 9 54.72 -7.13 18.46
N THR A 10 54.95 -5.97 19.09
CA THR A 10 53.87 -5.05 19.48
C THR A 10 53.28 -4.30 18.29
N PHE A 11 54.10 -3.90 17.31
CA PHE A 11 53.59 -3.28 16.09
C PHE A 11 52.78 -4.26 15.21
N SER A 12 53.15 -5.54 15.19
CA SER A 12 52.44 -6.55 14.39
C SER A 12 51.05 -6.89 14.95
N VAL A 13 50.88 -6.89 16.27
CA VAL A 13 49.57 -7.11 16.93
C VAL A 13 48.65 -5.89 16.77
N ILE A 14 49.17 -4.67 16.82
CA ILE A 14 48.38 -3.45 16.64
C ILE A 14 47.91 -3.31 15.18
N LEU A 15 48.76 -3.66 14.20
CA LEU A 15 48.37 -3.64 12.79
C LEU A 15 47.32 -4.73 12.47
N ALA A 16 47.40 -5.91 13.09
CA ALA A 16 46.42 -6.99 12.92
C ALA A 16 45.04 -6.66 13.55
N CYS A 17 45.00 -5.91 14.67
CA CYS A 17 43.74 -5.44 15.26
C CYS A 17 43.08 -4.33 14.43
N LEU A 18 43.85 -3.45 13.78
CA LEU A 18 43.31 -2.38 12.95
C LEU A 18 42.73 -2.90 11.62
N VAL A 19 43.29 -3.98 11.06
CA VAL A 19 42.78 -4.60 9.82
C VAL A 19 41.57 -5.51 10.10
N SER A 20 41.48 -6.15 11.26
CA SER A 20 40.34 -7.02 11.61
C SER A 20 39.09 -6.28 12.09
N CYS A 21 39.23 -5.11 12.72
CA CYS A 21 38.08 -4.27 13.09
C CYS A 21 37.65 -3.28 11.98
N GLY A 22 38.49 -3.03 10.97
CA GLY A 22 38.27 -1.99 9.97
C GLY A 22 37.64 -2.45 8.64
N LEU A 23 37.45 -3.76 8.42
CA LEU A 23 37.04 -4.29 7.12
C LEU A 23 35.76 -5.14 7.14
N TRP A 24 34.80 -4.83 8.01
CA TRP A 24 33.41 -5.31 7.92
C TRP A 24 32.39 -4.21 8.28
N VAL A 25 32.70 -2.97 7.90
CA VAL A 25 31.67 -1.95 7.67
C VAL A 25 31.71 -1.62 6.18
N LEU A 26 31.42 -2.62 5.36
CA LEU A 26 30.50 -2.34 4.26
C LEU A 26 29.22 -1.95 4.98
N ALA A 27 29.08 -0.65 5.30
CA ALA A 27 27.77 -0.11 5.59
C ALA A 27 26.88 -0.65 4.47
N PRO A 28 25.83 -1.43 4.76
CA PRO A 28 24.91 -1.80 3.70
C PRO A 28 24.56 -0.48 3.04
N GLU A 29 24.73 -0.43 1.73
CA GLU A 29 24.54 0.79 0.95
C GLU A 29 23.11 1.29 1.20
N TYR A 30 22.97 2.10 2.24
CA TYR A 30 21.82 2.93 2.53
C TYR A 30 21.92 4.10 1.54
N SER A 31 21.94 3.78 0.24
CA SER A 31 21.91 4.75 -0.86
C SER A 31 20.59 5.52 -0.89
N TRP A 32 19.62 5.18 -0.03
CA TRP A 32 18.40 5.97 0.15
C TRP A 32 18.56 7.12 1.17
N ALA A 33 19.64 7.18 1.94
CA ALA A 33 19.89 8.25 2.89
C ALA A 33 20.66 9.40 2.24
N GLN A 34 19.97 10.22 1.43
CA GLN A 34 20.13 11.68 1.24
C GLN A 34 19.21 12.18 0.11
N ILE A 35 17.95 11.75 0.08
CA ILE A 35 16.95 12.48 -0.71
C ILE A 35 16.68 13.78 0.06
N ASN A 36 17.10 14.91 -0.53
CA ASN A 36 16.77 16.24 -0.02
C ASN A 36 15.24 16.37 -0.01
N LYS A 37 14.61 16.22 1.17
CA LYS A 37 13.14 16.22 1.35
C LYS A 37 12.45 17.41 0.68
N ASN A 38 13.18 18.51 0.48
CA ASN A 38 12.66 19.74 -0.10
C ASN A 38 12.39 19.67 -1.62
N ASN A 39 12.89 18.66 -2.33
CA ASN A 39 12.77 18.54 -3.79
C ASN A 39 11.99 17.30 -4.25
N VAL A 40 11.35 16.55 -3.34
CA VAL A 40 10.44 15.48 -3.75
C VAL A 40 9.10 16.15 -4.08
N PRO A 41 8.63 16.14 -5.34
CA PRO A 41 7.30 16.63 -5.65
C PRO A 41 6.30 15.82 -4.83
N THR A 42 5.51 16.49 -4.01
CA THR A 42 4.37 15.83 -3.37
C THR A 42 3.43 15.39 -4.49
N PRO A 43 3.12 14.09 -4.62
CA PRO A 43 2.21 13.65 -5.65
C PRO A 43 0.85 14.31 -5.41
N GLU A 44 0.29 14.91 -6.45
CA GLU A 44 -1.03 15.53 -6.39
C GLU A 44 -2.08 14.45 -6.09
N LEU A 45 -2.92 14.71 -5.08
CA LEU A 45 -4.04 13.83 -4.76
C LEU A 45 -5.20 14.20 -5.67
N THR A 46 -5.76 13.20 -6.34
CA THR A 46 -6.89 13.37 -7.25
C THR A 46 -7.96 12.33 -6.97
N ASP A 47 -9.21 12.76 -7.12
CA ASP A 47 -10.40 11.92 -7.05
C ASP A 47 -10.71 11.26 -8.41
N GLN A 48 -10.03 11.69 -9.48
CA GLN A 48 -10.23 11.15 -10.82
C GLN A 48 -9.48 9.83 -10.98
N ILE A 49 -10.21 8.79 -11.40
CA ILE A 49 -9.62 7.49 -11.71
C ILE A 49 -8.69 7.65 -12.92
N PRO A 50 -7.38 7.36 -12.77
CA PRO A 50 -6.44 7.52 -13.86
C PRO A 50 -6.70 6.48 -14.96
N ILE A 51 -6.40 6.87 -16.19
CA ILE A 51 -6.39 5.95 -17.33
C ILE A 51 -5.05 5.21 -17.35
N ASN A 52 -5.06 3.95 -17.76
CA ASN A 52 -3.85 3.14 -17.93
C ASN A 52 -2.79 3.91 -18.76
N PRO A 53 -1.52 3.98 -18.33
CA PRO A 53 -0.48 4.75 -19.02
C PRO A 53 -0.39 4.38 -20.50
N SER A 54 -0.34 5.42 -21.34
CA SER A 54 -0.18 5.24 -22.79
C SER A 54 1.24 4.80 -23.13
N LYS A 55 1.43 4.29 -24.35
CA LYS A 55 2.79 4.02 -24.87
C LYS A 55 3.65 5.28 -24.84
N ASP A 56 3.07 6.44 -25.14
CA ASP A 56 3.80 7.71 -25.14
C ASP A 56 4.27 8.09 -23.74
N SER A 57 3.42 7.90 -22.71
CA SER A 57 3.79 8.10 -21.31
C SER A 57 4.93 7.16 -20.89
N ILE A 58 4.88 5.89 -21.31
CA ILE A 58 5.93 4.90 -21.03
C ILE A 58 7.24 5.30 -21.70
N VAL A 59 7.21 5.76 -22.96
CA VAL A 59 8.41 6.24 -23.68
C VAL A 59 9.00 7.47 -23.01
N LEU A 60 8.16 8.40 -22.54
CA LEU A 60 8.60 9.67 -21.97
C LEU A 60 9.20 9.53 -20.56
N TYR A 61 8.58 8.71 -19.70
CA TYR A 61 8.92 8.62 -18.28
C TYR A 61 9.61 7.31 -17.90
N GLY A 62 9.62 6.31 -18.79
CA GLY A 62 9.98 4.94 -18.48
C GLY A 62 8.80 4.15 -17.88
N GLN A 63 8.81 2.84 -18.09
CA GLN A 63 7.73 1.94 -17.68
C GLN A 63 7.49 1.96 -16.17
N GLU A 64 8.55 1.87 -15.37
CA GLU A 64 8.46 1.80 -13.91
C GLU A 64 7.82 3.08 -13.33
N LYS A 65 8.25 4.25 -13.81
CA LYS A 65 7.72 5.53 -13.33
C LYS A 65 6.27 5.72 -13.75
N ALA A 66 5.95 5.47 -15.02
CA ALA A 66 4.59 5.59 -15.53
C ALA A 66 3.62 4.65 -14.79
N PHE A 67 4.05 3.42 -14.51
CA PHE A 67 3.28 2.47 -13.71
C PHE A 67 3.13 2.91 -12.25
N SER A 68 4.20 3.39 -11.63
CA SER A 68 4.18 3.84 -10.22
C SER A 68 3.23 5.03 -10.03
N GLU A 69 3.26 6.01 -10.93
CA GLU A 69 2.36 7.17 -10.90
C GLU A 69 0.90 6.74 -11.09
N PHE A 70 0.63 5.88 -12.08
CA PHE A 70 -0.69 5.31 -12.30
C PHE A 70 -1.21 4.55 -11.08
N ALA A 71 -0.40 3.64 -10.53
CA ALA A 71 -0.79 2.81 -9.38
C ALA A 71 -1.10 3.67 -8.15
N TRP A 72 -0.29 4.70 -7.89
CA TRP A 72 -0.53 5.65 -6.81
C TRP A 72 -1.84 6.42 -7.00
N GLN A 73 -2.06 7.00 -8.18
CA GLN A 73 -3.29 7.74 -8.49
C GLN A 73 -4.54 6.84 -8.43
N ALA A 74 -4.43 5.60 -8.89
CA ALA A 74 -5.52 4.63 -8.84
C ALA A 74 -5.85 4.27 -7.39
N PHE A 75 -4.84 4.03 -6.55
CA PHE A 75 -5.05 3.78 -5.13
C PHE A 75 -5.74 4.95 -4.43
N VAL A 76 -5.29 6.18 -4.67
CA VAL A 76 -5.85 7.40 -4.07
C VAL A 76 -7.30 7.61 -4.50
N SER A 77 -7.57 7.60 -5.81
CA SER A 77 -8.92 7.85 -6.36
C SER A 77 -9.94 6.79 -5.91
N LEU A 78 -9.56 5.51 -5.87
CA LEU A 78 -10.43 4.44 -5.40
C LEU A 78 -10.76 4.53 -3.90
N ASN A 79 -9.88 5.13 -3.09
CA ASN A 79 -10.08 5.36 -1.66
C ASN A 79 -10.65 6.75 -1.34
N TRP A 80 -11.05 7.52 -2.36
CA TRP A 80 -11.72 8.80 -2.15
C TRP A 80 -13.10 8.62 -1.51
N PRO A 81 -13.55 9.53 -0.63
CA PRO A 81 -14.92 9.53 -0.14
C PRO A 81 -15.92 9.75 -1.28
N ALA A 82 -17.03 9.01 -1.28
CA ALA A 82 -18.05 9.07 -2.32
C ALA A 82 -19.45 9.38 -1.74
N ASN A 83 -20.34 9.89 -2.59
CA ASN A 83 -21.77 9.96 -2.31
C ASN A 83 -22.43 8.59 -2.54
N CYS A 84 -23.74 8.47 -2.27
CA CYS A 84 -24.47 7.22 -2.48
C CYS A 84 -24.80 6.90 -3.95
N GLN A 85 -24.32 7.72 -4.89
CA GLN A 85 -24.34 7.47 -6.32
C GLN A 85 -23.01 6.90 -6.82
N GLY A 86 -22.00 6.77 -5.94
CA GLY A 86 -20.67 6.29 -6.28
C GLY A 86 -19.73 7.38 -6.83
N GLU A 87 -20.16 8.63 -6.83
CA GLU A 87 -19.34 9.76 -7.30
C GLU A 87 -18.47 10.29 -6.17
N PRO A 88 -17.21 10.68 -6.44
CA PRO A 88 -16.33 11.24 -5.43
C PRO A 88 -16.87 12.57 -4.87
N LEU A 89 -16.71 12.79 -3.57
CA LEU A 89 -17.00 14.05 -2.90
C LEU A 89 -15.84 15.04 -3.15
N GLN A 90 -16.02 15.92 -4.14
CA GLN A 90 -15.02 16.91 -4.55
C GLN A 90 -14.71 17.97 -3.48
N ASP A 91 -15.61 18.16 -2.50
CA ASP A 91 -15.45 19.08 -1.37
C ASP A 91 -14.81 18.42 -0.13
N LYS A 92 -14.31 17.19 -0.28
CA LYS A 92 -13.67 16.40 0.77
C LYS A 92 -12.34 15.86 0.30
N GLN A 93 -11.39 15.79 1.22
CA GLN A 93 -10.18 15.01 1.09
C GLN A 93 -10.33 13.65 1.77
N ILE A 94 -9.37 12.78 1.47
CA ILE A 94 -9.17 11.53 2.18
C ILE A 94 -9.04 11.80 3.70
N GLY A 95 -9.81 11.09 4.52
CA GLY A 95 -9.82 11.26 5.98
C GLY A 95 -10.85 12.27 6.51
N GLU A 96 -11.45 13.10 5.65
CA GLU A 96 -12.38 14.15 6.10
C GLU A 96 -13.84 13.67 6.21
N ALA A 97 -14.18 12.52 5.62
CA ALA A 97 -15.52 11.97 5.61
C ALA A 97 -15.53 10.46 5.97
N PRO A 98 -15.16 10.08 7.21
CA PRO A 98 -14.97 8.67 7.60
C PRO A 98 -16.23 7.81 7.50
N SER A 99 -17.42 8.43 7.58
CA SER A 99 -18.71 7.74 7.44
C SER A 99 -19.13 7.53 5.98
N ALA A 100 -18.62 8.33 5.03
CA ALA A 100 -18.96 8.21 3.62
C ALA A 100 -18.40 6.90 3.04
N PRO A 101 -19.07 6.28 2.05
CA PRO A 101 -18.50 5.15 1.34
C PRO A 101 -17.22 5.54 0.60
N ARG A 102 -16.42 4.54 0.22
CA ARG A 102 -15.29 4.73 -0.71
C ARG A 102 -15.71 4.43 -2.14
N VAL A 103 -15.08 5.07 -3.11
CA VAL A 103 -15.33 4.80 -4.54
C VAL A 103 -15.23 3.31 -4.86
N TRP A 104 -14.23 2.60 -4.31
CA TRP A 104 -14.07 1.16 -4.53
C TRP A 104 -15.25 0.31 -4.00
N GLU A 105 -15.98 0.77 -2.98
CA GLU A 105 -17.11 0.02 -2.39
C GLU A 105 -18.31 -0.11 -3.35
N PHE A 106 -18.32 0.63 -4.46
CA PHE A 106 -19.35 0.55 -5.51
C PHE A 106 -19.00 -0.41 -6.66
N TYR A 107 -17.82 -1.04 -6.64
CA TYR A 107 -17.41 -2.02 -7.65
C TYR A 107 -17.84 -3.43 -7.24
N ASN A 108 -18.28 -4.21 -8.23
CA ASN A 108 -18.60 -5.63 -8.04
C ASN A 108 -17.34 -6.41 -7.66
N SER A 109 -17.50 -7.46 -6.87
CA SER A 109 -16.39 -8.33 -6.51
C SER A 109 -15.96 -9.20 -7.71
N PRO A 110 -14.70 -9.66 -7.75
CA PRO A 110 -14.22 -10.50 -8.85
C PRO A 110 -15.07 -11.74 -9.10
N ASP A 111 -15.63 -12.37 -8.07
CA ASP A 111 -16.49 -13.55 -8.20
C ASP A 111 -17.86 -13.24 -8.82
N GLU A 112 -18.35 -12.00 -8.74
CA GLU A 112 -19.56 -11.57 -9.42
C GLU A 112 -19.32 -11.34 -10.93
N ILE A 113 -18.09 -10.94 -11.28
CA ILE A 113 -17.70 -10.62 -12.67
C ILE A 113 -17.19 -11.86 -13.41
N PHE A 114 -16.30 -12.64 -12.79
CA PHE A 114 -15.65 -13.80 -13.39
C PHE A 114 -16.46 -15.07 -13.15
N LEU A 115 -17.30 -15.40 -14.11
CA LEU A 115 -18.15 -16.59 -14.05
C LEU A 115 -17.36 -17.88 -14.36
N PRO A 116 -17.79 -19.04 -13.82
CA PRO A 116 -17.18 -20.33 -14.11
C PRO A 116 -17.10 -20.63 -15.60
N ASN A 117 -15.99 -21.24 -16.02
CA ASN A 117 -15.70 -21.61 -17.41
C ASN A 117 -15.67 -20.41 -18.38
N ALA A 118 -15.24 -19.23 -17.89
CA ALA A 118 -15.15 -18.00 -18.69
C ALA A 118 -16.48 -17.65 -19.41
N GLN A 119 -17.61 -17.94 -18.76
CA GLN A 119 -18.90 -17.57 -19.29
C GLN A 119 -19.04 -16.04 -19.39
N ASN A 120 -19.79 -15.58 -20.38
CA ASN A 120 -20.07 -14.15 -20.55
C ASN A 120 -20.78 -13.60 -19.30
N PRO A 121 -20.28 -12.51 -18.69
CA PRO A 121 -20.93 -11.91 -17.55
C PRO A 121 -22.32 -11.41 -17.92
N ARG A 122 -23.27 -11.58 -17.00
CA ARG A 122 -24.63 -11.02 -17.14
C ARG A 122 -24.63 -9.58 -16.62
N PRO A 123 -25.60 -8.73 -17.00
CA PRO A 123 -25.76 -7.43 -16.36
C PRO A 123 -25.92 -7.59 -14.85
N ILE A 124 -25.01 -7.00 -14.08
CA ILE A 124 -25.00 -7.04 -12.62
C ILE A 124 -25.63 -5.74 -12.11
N PRO A 125 -26.55 -5.78 -11.14
CA PRO A 125 -27.06 -4.55 -10.52
C PRO A 125 -25.92 -3.76 -9.84
N PRO A 126 -26.05 -2.44 -9.69
CA PRO A 126 -25.07 -1.64 -8.97
C PRO A 126 -24.90 -2.12 -7.53
N VAL A 127 -23.65 -2.20 -7.06
CA VAL A 127 -23.35 -2.48 -5.64
C VAL A 127 -23.80 -1.29 -4.80
N VAL A 128 -24.53 -1.55 -3.73
CA VAL A 128 -24.95 -0.53 -2.75
C VAL A 128 -24.14 -0.73 -1.47
N PRO A 129 -23.16 0.15 -1.19
CA PRO A 129 -22.36 0.04 0.02
C PRO A 129 -23.22 0.07 1.29
N PRO A 130 -22.79 -0.59 2.38
CA PRO A 130 -23.52 -0.57 3.66
C PRO A 130 -23.87 0.83 4.16
N ALA A 131 -22.98 1.81 3.93
CA ALA A 131 -23.20 3.21 4.31
C ALA A 131 -24.42 3.87 3.62
N CYS A 132 -24.87 3.31 2.50
CA CYS A 132 -25.98 3.82 1.68
C CYS A 132 -27.26 3.00 1.82
N GLN A 133 -27.24 1.92 2.60
CA GLN A 133 -28.43 1.10 2.83
C GLN A 133 -29.35 1.79 3.84
N THR A 134 -30.57 2.09 3.42
CA THR A 134 -31.60 2.63 4.32
C THR A 134 -32.44 1.48 4.89
N GLY A 135 -32.48 1.36 6.22
CA GLY A 135 -33.50 0.56 6.91
C GLY A 135 -33.20 -0.91 7.25
N LYS A 136 -31.96 -1.41 7.13
CA LYS A 136 -31.57 -2.71 7.72
C LYS A 136 -30.27 -2.57 8.52
N GLU A 137 -30.17 -3.37 9.57
CA GLU A 137 -29.08 -3.46 10.55
C GLU A 137 -27.75 -2.89 10.02
N ARG A 138 -27.24 -1.83 10.66
CA ARG A 138 -25.95 -1.22 10.27
C ARG A 138 -24.88 -2.30 10.36
N VAL A 139 -24.58 -2.94 9.24
CA VAL A 139 -23.37 -3.74 9.10
C VAL A 139 -22.25 -2.73 9.29
N GLN A 140 -21.53 -2.88 10.41
CA GLN A 140 -20.38 -2.02 10.69
C GLN A 140 -19.47 -2.12 9.47
N PRO A 141 -19.07 -0.99 8.85
CA PRO A 141 -18.21 -1.03 7.69
C PRO A 141 -17.00 -1.86 8.07
N LEU A 142 -16.73 -2.91 7.29
CA LEU A 142 -15.51 -3.70 7.42
C LEU A 142 -14.38 -2.67 7.52
N GLY A 143 -13.55 -2.73 8.56
CA GLY A 143 -12.52 -1.74 8.86
C GLY A 143 -11.43 -1.56 7.79
N LEU A 144 -11.68 -2.04 6.57
CA LEU A 144 -10.83 -2.03 5.38
C LEU A 144 -10.78 -0.65 4.69
N ARG A 145 -11.10 0.45 5.38
CA ARG A 145 -10.88 1.81 4.87
C ARG A 145 -9.47 2.23 5.23
N LEU A 146 -8.51 1.76 4.43
CA LEU A 146 -7.07 1.89 4.64
C LEU A 146 -6.63 3.33 4.94
N THR A 147 -7.32 4.29 4.35
CA THR A 147 -7.01 5.71 4.47
C THR A 147 -7.67 6.42 5.66
N GLU A 148 -8.68 5.81 6.28
CA GLU A 148 -9.45 6.37 7.40
C GLU A 148 -8.95 5.83 8.76
N ALA A 149 -8.25 4.70 8.76
CA ALA A 149 -7.78 4.06 9.98
C ALA A 149 -6.63 4.84 10.67
N ALA A 150 -5.82 5.59 9.93
CA ALA A 150 -4.63 6.24 10.48
C ALA A 150 -4.94 7.25 11.61
N GLY A 151 -6.00 8.06 11.46
CA GLY A 151 -6.41 9.04 12.48
C GLY A 151 -7.10 8.42 13.69
N VAL A 152 -7.77 7.27 13.51
CA VAL A 152 -8.46 6.55 14.58
C VAL A 152 -7.49 5.73 15.43
N LEU A 153 -6.50 5.09 14.80
CA LEU A 153 -5.45 4.33 15.49
C LEU A 153 -4.55 5.21 16.35
N ALA A 154 -4.33 6.48 15.97
CA ALA A 154 -3.54 7.43 16.75
C ALA A 154 -4.12 7.75 18.14
N LYS A 155 -5.40 7.44 18.39
CA LYS A 155 -6.09 7.66 19.67
C LYS A 155 -6.60 6.37 20.32
N ALA A 156 -6.36 5.22 19.69
CA ALA A 156 -6.86 3.92 20.13
C ALA A 156 -5.88 3.25 21.11
N SER A 157 -6.40 2.40 22.01
CA SER A 157 -5.55 1.56 22.86
C SER A 157 -4.84 0.48 22.04
N GLU A 158 -3.72 -0.06 22.54
CA GLU A 158 -3.01 -1.16 21.86
C GLU A 158 -3.93 -2.35 21.52
N GLN A 159 -4.88 -2.70 22.40
CA GLN A 159 -5.84 -3.76 22.11
C GLN A 159 -6.82 -3.39 20.98
N GLU A 160 -7.25 -2.13 20.90
CA GLU A 160 -8.14 -1.66 19.85
C GLU A 160 -7.41 -1.51 18.51
N ILE A 161 -6.12 -1.12 18.54
CA ILE A 161 -5.25 -1.16 17.37
C ILE A 161 -5.12 -2.59 16.85
N ALA A 162 -4.76 -3.55 17.72
CA ALA A 162 -4.60 -4.95 17.34
C ALA A 162 -5.89 -5.56 16.75
N LEU A 163 -7.06 -5.23 17.32
CA LEU A 163 -8.36 -5.68 16.80
C LEU A 163 -8.67 -5.08 15.42
N ARG A 164 -8.34 -3.81 15.20
CA ARG A 164 -8.61 -3.12 13.93
C ARG A 164 -7.59 -3.47 12.84
N THR A 165 -6.36 -3.82 13.20
CA THR A 165 -5.31 -4.22 12.26
C THR A 165 -5.32 -5.73 11.94
N ASP A 166 -6.10 -6.55 12.66
CA ASP A 166 -6.30 -7.97 12.33
C ASP A 166 -6.88 -8.17 10.91
N ILE A 167 -7.62 -7.17 10.41
CA ILE A 167 -8.10 -7.11 9.00
C ILE A 167 -6.97 -6.83 8.00
N LEU A 168 -5.90 -6.15 8.41
CA LEU A 168 -4.72 -5.86 7.57
C LEU A 168 -3.73 -7.03 7.55
N LEU A 169 -3.89 -8.00 8.45
CA LEU A 169 -3.20 -9.26 8.32
C LEU A 169 -3.83 -9.99 7.13
N PRO A 170 -3.05 -10.36 6.10
CA PRO A 170 -3.59 -11.10 4.98
C PRO A 170 -4.32 -12.31 5.55
N SER A 171 -5.61 -12.42 5.23
CA SER A 171 -6.39 -13.57 5.66
C SER A 171 -5.58 -14.80 5.25
N ARG A 172 -5.25 -15.68 6.19
CA ARG A 172 -4.54 -16.95 5.88
C ARG A 172 -5.38 -17.90 5.03
N LYS A 173 -6.47 -17.41 4.44
CA LYS A 173 -7.29 -18.10 3.47
C LYS A 173 -6.92 -17.55 2.11
N SER A 174 -6.44 -18.44 1.25
CA SER A 174 -6.25 -18.12 -0.16
C SER A 174 -7.57 -17.62 -0.77
N LEU A 175 -7.48 -16.67 -1.69
CA LEU A 175 -8.63 -16.31 -2.52
C LEU A 175 -8.95 -17.51 -3.40
N ILE A 176 -10.21 -17.96 -3.38
CA ILE A 176 -10.68 -19.12 -4.13
C ILE A 176 -11.84 -18.66 -5.01
N ASP A 177 -11.81 -18.99 -6.30
CA ASP A 177 -12.89 -18.68 -7.24
C ASP A 177 -14.14 -19.55 -6.99
N GLN A 178 -15.23 -19.27 -7.71
CA GLN A 178 -16.47 -20.04 -7.60
C GLN A 178 -16.34 -21.52 -8.01
N SER A 179 -15.24 -21.90 -8.66
CA SER A 179 -14.93 -23.26 -9.09
C SER A 179 -13.97 -23.99 -8.14
N GLY A 180 -13.51 -23.33 -7.06
CA GLY A 180 -12.58 -23.91 -6.10
C GLY A 180 -11.10 -23.72 -6.46
N ASN A 181 -10.76 -22.91 -7.47
CA ASN A 181 -9.38 -22.66 -7.86
C ASN A 181 -8.76 -21.52 -7.06
N TYR A 182 -7.47 -21.62 -6.78
CA TYR A 182 -6.69 -20.54 -6.18
C TYR A 182 -6.59 -19.35 -7.14
N VAL A 183 -7.00 -18.17 -6.67
CA VAL A 183 -6.71 -16.90 -7.35
C VAL A 183 -5.34 -16.45 -6.88
N ILE A 184 -4.34 -16.66 -7.72
CA ILE A 184 -2.98 -16.15 -7.50
C ILE A 184 -2.99 -14.70 -7.98
N ASN A 185 -2.86 -13.74 -7.07
CA ASN A 185 -2.50 -12.38 -7.44
C ASN A 185 -0.99 -12.41 -7.76
N GLU A 186 -0.65 -12.52 -9.04
CA GLU A 186 0.71 -12.25 -9.53
C GLU A 186 0.97 -10.74 -9.59
#